data_AF-B1HVL0-F1
#
_entry.id   AF-B1HVL0-F1
#
_cell.length_a   1.000
_cell.length_b   1.000
_cell.length_c   1.000
_cell.angle_alpha   90.00
_cell.angle_beta   90.00
_cell.angle_gamma   90.00
#
_symmetry.space_group_name_H-M   'P 1'
#
loop_
_entity.id
_entity.type
_entity.pdbx_description
1 polymer ?
#
loop_
_entity_poly.entity_id
_entity_poly.type
_entity_poly.pdbx_seq_one_letter_code
_entity_poly.pdbx_strand_id
1 'polypeptide(L)'
;MALLVGIGAALYVVTPGMINGMKPDFMLTMMFIGILLFPTVKETFLLSLATGVLSGLFTTFPAGLVPNIIDKAVTGFVFLAAVVILKRIAKMSGVSAI
;
A
#
# COMPACT_ATOMS: atom_id res chain seq x y z
N MET A 1 -6.27 -10.50 4.43
CA MET A 1 -5.27 -9.66 3.72
C MET A 1 -5.00 -10.12 2.30
N ALA A 2 -4.88 -11.42 2.03
CA ALA A 2 -4.77 -11.95 0.66
C ALA A 2 -5.87 -11.45 -0.30
N LEU A 3 -7.11 -11.30 0.20
CA LEU A 3 -8.24 -10.77 -0.59
C LEU A 3 -8.01 -9.32 -1.05
N LEU A 4 -7.48 -8.45 -0.18
CA LEU A 4 -7.15 -7.06 -0.52
C LEU A 4 -6.01 -6.98 -1.54
N VAL A 5 -5.00 -7.84 -1.40
CA VAL A 5 -3.89 -7.96 -2.36
C VAL A 5 -4.41 -8.46 -3.71
N GLY A 6 -5.31 -9.45 -3.71
CA GLY A 6 -5.93 -9.97 -4.93
C GLY A 6 -6.80 -8.95 -5.66
N ILE A 7 -7.62 -8.19 -4.92
CA ILE A 7 -8.41 -7.08 -5.49
C ILE A 7 -7.48 -6.01 -6.06
N GLY A 8 -6.43 -5.62 -5.32
CA GLY A 8 -5.43 -4.67 -5.80
C GLY A 8 -4.76 -5.12 -7.08
N ALA A 9 -4.36 -6.39 -7.16
CA ALA A 9 -3.75 -6.97 -8.36
C ALA A 9 -4.73 -7.00 -9.55
N ALA A 10 -5.98 -7.43 -9.34
CA ALA A 10 -6.99 -7.47 -10.39
C ALA A 10 -7.26 -6.08 -10.97
N LEU A 11 -7.43 -5.07 -10.11
CA LEU A 11 -7.63 -3.68 -10.55
C LEU A 11 -6.39 -3.13 -11.28
N TYR A 12 -5.19 -3.45 -10.78
CA TYR A 12 -3.94 -2.98 -11.38
C TYR A 12 -3.67 -3.61 -12.76
N VAL A 13 -4.09 -4.87 -12.98
CA VAL A 13 -4.02 -5.53 -14.30
C VAL A 13 -4.96 -4.87 -15.31
N VAL A 14 -6.19 -4.53 -14.90
CA VAL A 14 -7.21 -3.91 -15.78
C VAL A 14 -6.89 -2.45 -16.10
N THR A 15 -6.12 -1.77 -15.25
CA THR A 15 -5.81 -0.36 -15.42
C THR A 15 -4.84 -0.13 -16.59
N PRO A 16 -5.22 0.66 -17.62
CA PRO A 16 -4.33 0.99 -18.72
C PRO A 16 -3.19 1.91 -18.23
N GLY A 17 -2.00 1.73 -18.82
CA GLY A 17 -0.84 2.59 -18.56
C GLY A 17 -1.10 4.03 -18.98
N MET A 18 -0.73 4.97 -18.13
CA MET A 18 -0.74 6.40 -18.46
C MET A 18 0.60 6.79 -19.11
N ILE A 19 0.81 8.10 -19.33
CA ILE A 19 1.99 8.68 -19.97
C ILE A 19 3.29 8.08 -19.36
N ASN A 20 4.23 7.64 -20.20
CA ASN A 20 5.47 6.95 -19.85
C ASN A 20 5.34 5.54 -19.25
N GLY A 21 4.19 4.87 -19.38
CA GLY A 21 4.02 3.50 -18.88
C GLY A 21 3.83 3.41 -17.36
N MET A 22 3.66 4.54 -16.68
CA MET A 22 3.25 4.58 -15.28
C MET A 22 1.75 4.34 -15.18
N LYS A 23 1.37 3.25 -14.52
CA LYS A 23 -0.03 2.94 -14.21
C LYS A 23 -0.43 3.61 -12.89
N PRO A 24 -1.66 4.13 -12.78
CA PRO A 24 -2.25 4.45 -11.48
C PRO A 24 -2.16 3.24 -10.55
N ASP A 25 -1.48 3.40 -9.42
CA ASP A 25 -1.19 2.27 -8.52
C ASP A 25 -2.36 2.00 -7.57
N PHE A 26 -3.33 1.22 -8.06
CA PHE A 26 -4.43 0.71 -7.23
C PHE A 26 -3.98 -0.31 -6.19
N MET A 27 -2.79 -0.91 -6.33
CA MET A 27 -2.23 -1.81 -5.32
C MET A 27 -1.82 -1.03 -4.08
N LEU A 28 -1.31 0.20 -4.26
CA LEU A 28 -1.00 1.11 -3.17
C LEU A 28 -2.24 1.49 -2.35
N THR A 29 -3.35 1.79 -3.01
CA THR A 29 -4.62 2.09 -2.33
C THR A 29 -5.10 0.91 -1.47
N MET A 30 -5.04 -0.30 -2.01
CA MET A 30 -5.43 -1.51 -1.27
C MET A 30 -4.45 -1.85 -0.13
N MET A 31 -3.17 -1.52 -0.29
CA MET A 31 -2.16 -1.60 0.77
C MET A 31 -2.54 -0.69 1.96
N PHE A 32 -2.90 0.57 1.70
CA PHE A 32 -3.31 1.51 2.75
C PHE A 32 -4.55 1.05 3.50
N ILE A 33 -5.56 0.54 2.78
CA ILE A 33 -6.75 -0.04 3.41
C ILE A 33 -6.37 -1.22 4.31
N GLY A 34 -5.47 -2.10 3.85
CA GLY A 34 -4.97 -3.22 4.64
C GLY A 34 -4.24 -2.79 5.92
N ILE A 35 -3.38 -1.77 5.82
CA ILE A 35 -2.65 -1.21 6.98
C ILE A 35 -3.62 -0.54 7.96
N LEU A 36 -4.67 0.15 7.49
CA LEU A 36 -5.68 0.74 8.35
C LEU A 36 -6.49 -0.31 9.11
N LEU A 37 -6.86 -1.41 8.45
CA LEU A 37 -7.62 -2.51 9.06
C LEU A 37 -6.79 -3.23 10.13
N PHE A 38 -5.51 -3.48 9.82
CA PHE A 38 -4.58 -4.22 10.69
C PHE A 38 -3.23 -3.48 10.82
N PRO A 39 -3.15 -2.42 11.64
CA PRO A 39 -1.96 -1.58 11.77
C PRO A 39 -0.91 -2.26 12.66
N THR A 40 -0.33 -3.36 12.16
CA THR A 40 0.77 -4.07 12.81
C THR A 40 1.97 -4.15 11.88
N VAL A 41 3.16 -4.23 12.47
CA VAL A 41 4.43 -4.26 11.73
C VAL A 41 4.51 -5.48 10.80
N LYS A 42 4.08 -6.65 11.29
CA LYS A 42 4.08 -7.90 10.52
C LYS A 42 3.19 -7.80 9.28
N GLU A 43 1.96 -7.31 9.46
CA GLU A 43 0.99 -7.23 8.37
C GLU A 43 1.37 -6.14 7.35
N THR A 44 1.92 -5.03 7.82
CA THR A 44 2.43 -3.97 6.93
C THR A 44 3.63 -4.45 6.10
N PHE A 45 4.53 -5.23 6.70
CA PHE A 45 5.65 -5.83 5.98
C PHE A 45 5.17 -6.80 4.89
N LEU A 46 4.22 -7.68 5.23
CA LEU A 46 3.65 -8.63 4.25
C LEU A 46 2.91 -7.91 3.12
N LEU A 47 2.10 -6.91 3.44
CA LEU A 47 1.34 -6.13 2.45
C LEU A 47 2.26 -5.32 1.53
N SER A 48 3.23 -4.61 2.08
CA SER A 48 4.16 -3.77 1.30
C SER A 48 5.07 -4.60 0.40
N LEU A 49 5.55 -5.75 0.87
CA LEU A 49 6.36 -6.65 0.06
C LEU A 49 5.54 -7.31 -1.05
N ALA A 50 4.35 -7.84 -0.73
CA ALA A 50 3.48 -8.45 -1.73
C ALA A 50 3.03 -7.45 -2.79
N THR A 51 2.60 -6.25 -2.39
CA THR A 51 2.17 -5.20 -3.33
C THR A 51 3.33 -4.64 -4.13
N GLY A 52 4.52 -4.47 -3.55
CA GLY A 52 5.72 -4.04 -4.26
C GLY A 52 6.17 -5.03 -5.34
N VAL A 53 6.17 -6.33 -5.03
CA VAL A 53 6.48 -7.38 -6.01
C VAL A 53 5.45 -7.42 -7.12
N LEU A 54 4.15 -7.46 -6.78
CA LEU A 54 3.09 -7.56 -7.78
C LEU A 54 2.99 -6.31 -8.65
N SER A 55 3.08 -5.10 -8.06
CA SER A 55 3.08 -3.83 -8.80
C SER A 55 4.28 -3.75 -9.75
N GLY A 56 5.45 -4.21 -9.29
CA GLY A 56 6.67 -4.29 -10.12
C GLY A 56 6.63 -5.35 -11.22
N LEU A 57 5.84 -6.42 -11.07
CA LEU A 57 5.66 -7.43 -12.12
C LEU A 57 4.67 -7.00 -13.19
N PHE A 58 3.61 -6.30 -12.81
CA PHE A 58 2.53 -5.88 -13.72
C PHE A 58 2.69 -4.45 -14.26
N THR A 59 3.74 -3.74 -13.85
CA THR A 59 4.05 -2.41 -14.36
C THR A 59 4.52 -2.48 -15.82
N THR A 60 4.09 -1.49 -16.60
CA THR A 60 4.55 -1.26 -17.97
C THR A 60 5.79 -0.38 -18.02
N PHE A 61 6.30 0.06 -16.86
CA PHE A 61 7.49 0.88 -16.75
C PHE A 61 8.76 0.02 -16.88
N PRO A 62 9.68 0.33 -17.83
CA PRO A 62 10.92 -0.42 -17.98
C PRO A 62 11.76 -0.33 -16.70
N ALA A 63 12.29 -1.46 -16.24
CA ALA A 63 13.01 -1.60 -14.98
C ALA A 63 12.20 -1.23 -13.70
N GLY A 64 10.87 -1.18 -13.77
CA GLY A 64 10.01 -0.79 -12.66
C GLY A 64 9.94 -1.75 -11.46
N LEU A 65 10.51 -2.95 -11.52
CA LEU A 65 10.45 -3.94 -10.44
C LEU A 65 11.17 -3.46 -9.16
N VAL A 66 12.45 -3.10 -9.28
CA VAL A 66 13.27 -2.67 -8.13
C VAL A 66 12.75 -1.35 -7.53
N PRO A 67 12.42 -0.32 -8.33
CA PRO A 67 11.80 0.90 -7.83
C PRO A 67 10.49 0.64 -7.08
N ASN A 68 9.61 -0.21 -7.60
CA ASN A 68 8.32 -0.49 -6.94
C ASN A 68 8.50 -1.24 -5.62
N ILE A 69 9.39 -2.24 -5.54
CA ILE A 69 9.61 -2.96 -4.29
C ILE A 69 10.12 -2.03 -3.20
N ILE A 70 11.11 -1.18 -3.51
CA ILE A 70 11.68 -0.23 -2.55
C ILE A 70 10.64 0.82 -2.15
N ASP A 71 9.97 1.42 -3.13
CA ASP A 71 8.95 2.45 -2.92
C ASP A 71 7.82 1.94 -2.02
N LYS A 72 7.29 0.74 -2.27
CA LYS A 72 6.15 0.20 -1.52
C LYS A 72 6.57 -0.30 -0.14
N ALA A 73 7.77 -0.86 -0.01
CA ALA A 73 8.34 -1.19 1.29
C ALA A 73 8.47 0.06 2.17
N VAL A 74 9.11 1.12 1.67
CA VAL A 74 9.29 2.37 2.42
C VAL A 74 7.94 3.03 2.71
N THR A 75 7.09 3.17 1.70
CA THR A 75 5.78 3.82 1.83
C THR A 75 4.87 3.07 2.81
N GLY A 76 4.90 1.73 2.85
CA GLY A 76 4.16 0.94 3.83
C GLY A 76 4.55 1.27 5.27
N PHE A 77 5.85 1.31 5.57
CA PHE A 77 6.34 1.65 6.91
C PHE A 77 6.09 3.12 7.28
N VAL A 78 6.27 4.05 6.34
CA VAL A 78 5.96 5.47 6.55
C VAL A 78 4.47 5.66 6.84
N PHE A 79 3.60 4.98 6.10
CA PHE A 79 2.16 5.04 6.32
C PHE A 79 1.76 4.43 7.66
N LEU A 80 2.35 3.31 8.08
CA LEU A 80 2.13 2.75 9.42
C LEU A 80 2.51 3.75 10.51
N ALA A 81 3.65 4.42 10.38
CA ALA A 81 4.07 5.46 11.33
C ALA A 81 3.05 6.61 11.37
N ALA A 82 2.57 7.07 10.21
CA ALA A 82 1.53 8.09 10.11
C ALA A 82 0.21 7.65 10.79
N VAL A 83 -0.22 6.40 10.60
CA VAL A 83 -1.42 5.83 11.23
C VAL A 83 -1.27 5.76 12.76
N VAL A 84 -0.09 5.37 13.26
CA VAL A 84 0.18 5.33 14.71
C VAL A 84 0.16 6.73 15.32
N ILE A 85 0.78 7.71 14.66
CA ILE A 85 0.76 9.12 15.09
C ILE A 85 -0.68 9.64 15.07
N LEU A 86 -1.44 9.38 14.01
CA LEU A 86 -2.83 9.79 13.88
C LEU A 86 -3.69 9.19 15.00
N LYS A 87 -3.53 7.90 15.32
CA LYS A 87 -4.20 7.25 16.46
C LYS A 87 -3.85 7.92 17.78
N ARG A 88 -2.59 8.31 17.97
CA ARG A 88 -2.11 8.97 19.20
C ARG A 88 -2.70 10.37 19.34
N ILE A 89 -2.76 11.13 18.25
CA ILE A 89 -3.40 12.45 18.20
C ILE A 89 -4.91 12.30 18.46
N ALA A 90 -5.61 11.41 17.74
CA ALA A 90 -7.05 11.18 17.93
C ALA A 90 -7.41 10.78 19.38
N LYS A 91 -6.56 9.98 20.03
CA LYS A 91 -6.71 9.63 21.45
C LYS A 91 -6.50 10.85 22.37
N MET A 92 -5.57 11.73 22.03
CA MET A 92 -5.22 12.93 22.82
C MET A 92 -6.23 14.08 22.63
N SER A 93 -6.87 14.16 21.47
CA SER A 93 -7.87 15.18 21.13
C SER A 93 -9.27 14.93 21.68
N GLY A 94 -9.49 13.88 22.49
CA GLY A 94 -10.76 13.66 23.15
C GLY A 94 -11.82 12.92 22.33
N VAL A 95 -11.46 11.79 21.69
CA VAL A 95 -12.44 10.70 21.52
C VAL A 95 -12.37 9.80 22.75
N SER A 96 -12.62 10.42 23.91
CA SER A 96 -13.53 9.87 24.89
C SER A 96 -14.92 10.29 24.42
N ALA A 97 -15.41 9.64 23.37
CA ALA A 97 -16.80 9.78 22.98
C ALA A 97 -17.37 8.36 22.95
N ILE A 98 -17.84 7.97 24.13
CA ILE A 98 -18.91 7.00 24.40
C ILE A 98 -18.60 5.55 23.99
#